data_AF-A0A9E5ENP8-F1
#
_entry.id   AF-A0A9E5ENP8-F1
#
_cell.length_a   1.000
_cell.length_b   1.000
_cell.length_c   1.000
_cell.angle_alpha   90.00
_cell.angle_beta   90.00
_cell.angle_gamma   90.00
#
_symmetry.space_group_name_H-M   'P 1'
#
loop_
_entity.id
_entity.type
_entity.pdbx_description
1 polymer ?
#
loop_
_entity_poly.entity_id
_entity_poly.type
_entity_poly.pdbx_seq_one_letter_code
_entity_poly.pdbx_strand_id
1 'polypeptide(L)'
;VGESGLDLSRTVGWFTSIYPVRLDFDMIDLDAAYEGKAAAGYALRVMKEELRRSSDRGLGYGLLRWLNEATREELSHLPQAQIAFNYLGRFEGSGEDKKKHSDWRLLQEGLVGGEDDPARQRFHLLEVNAVLDGSGSLRITWGYNPKAHQEASIADLAQRYSHALNALTKHCQSAPLYQRLTPSDFPLARQLGLDQDLLDRLTTDPDFEEVLPLTSLQQGLAYESWSQGEDRKADPYHVQIALELKGSLDAARLRMAFERLVGRHKILRLRLPFAALDRGLGVIGKSGLDWRYEHGDERSLEDWLREDHAEAFDLGRGPLIRARVIKHDAIRHTLILSSHHAILDGWSSSIILAELAALYRGENLLPAPDWRDHLAWLSSRKKEKSLSFWRDYFLDFDDSGMLDLPVPRTKPDDTAMGEYSQIVPDYVMRSLEDFARQNDLTVSTIFEAAFALLLAHFNGRSEITIGVTRSGRVAYNEKFDRAVGLYIVTLPLRIKILLNNNLIHWLQTVQKDQADQEEHSHISLSDIQI
;
A
#
# COMPACT_ATOMS: atom_id res chain seq x y z
N VAL A 1 -8.88 13.09 -19.58
CA VAL A 1 -8.92 11.75 -20.19
C VAL A 1 -8.43 10.78 -19.12
N GLY A 2 -9.23 10.44 -18.12
CA GLY A 2 -10.21 9.36 -18.16
C GLY A 2 -9.50 8.05 -17.81
N GLU A 3 -9.56 7.62 -16.55
CA GLU A 3 -8.93 6.39 -16.01
C GLU A 3 -9.44 5.08 -16.67
N SER A 4 -10.31 5.18 -17.68
CA SER A 4 -10.95 4.06 -18.36
C SER A 4 -10.07 3.31 -19.38
N GLY A 5 -8.86 3.81 -19.68
CA GLY A 5 -7.95 3.17 -20.65
C GLY A 5 -8.44 3.19 -22.10
N LEU A 6 -9.47 3.96 -22.43
CA LEU A 6 -10.01 4.08 -23.79
C LEU A 6 -9.09 4.93 -24.67
N ASP A 7 -8.74 4.40 -25.86
CA ASP A 7 -8.02 5.16 -26.89
C ASP A 7 -8.99 6.13 -27.59
N LEU A 8 -8.84 7.43 -27.29
CA LEU A 8 -9.62 8.51 -27.89
C LEU A 8 -8.87 9.24 -29.01
N SER A 9 -7.72 8.73 -29.46
CA SER A 9 -6.84 9.40 -30.45
C SER A 9 -7.51 9.69 -31.79
N ARG A 10 -8.55 8.92 -32.15
CA ARG A 10 -9.32 9.07 -33.39
C ARG A 10 -10.70 9.69 -33.18
N THR A 11 -11.01 10.14 -31.97
CA THR A 11 -12.33 10.65 -31.61
C THR A 11 -12.31 12.17 -31.59
N VAL A 12 -13.11 12.79 -32.46
CA VAL A 12 -13.29 14.25 -32.49
C VAL A 12 -14.62 14.58 -31.81
N GLY A 13 -14.57 15.39 -30.76
CA GLY A 13 -15.79 15.86 -30.07
C GLY A 13 -15.56 16.23 -28.61
N TRP A 14 -16.56 16.88 -28.03
CA TRP A 14 -16.63 17.17 -26.60
C TRP A 14 -17.54 16.13 -25.93
N PHE A 15 -16.97 15.28 -25.08
CA PHE A 15 -17.71 14.22 -24.38
C PHE A 15 -17.92 14.62 -22.92
N THR A 16 -19.18 14.68 -22.50
CA THR A 16 -19.57 15.01 -21.12
C THR A 16 -20.43 13.88 -20.57
N SER A 17 -20.06 13.39 -19.38
CA SER A 17 -20.91 12.51 -18.59
C SER A 17 -21.82 13.36 -17.72
N ILE A 18 -23.12 13.05 -17.71
CA ILE A 18 -24.10 13.70 -16.84
C ILE A 18 -24.67 12.61 -15.93
N TYR A 19 -24.56 12.81 -14.62
CA TYR A 19 -25.04 11.88 -13.61
C TYR A 19 -25.53 12.65 -12.38
N PRO A 20 -26.57 12.13 -11.69
CA PRO A 20 -27.09 12.77 -10.49
C PRO A 20 -26.09 12.63 -9.34
N VAL A 21 -25.95 13.69 -8.56
CA VAL A 21 -25.23 13.69 -7.29
C VAL A 21 -26.24 14.05 -6.19
N ARG A 22 -26.32 13.21 -5.17
CA ARG A 22 -27.07 13.51 -3.95
C ARG A 22 -26.11 14.13 -2.95
N LEU A 23 -26.41 15.36 -2.53
CA LEU A 23 -25.67 16.05 -1.49
C LEU A 23 -26.50 16.04 -0.22
N ASP A 24 -25.92 15.56 0.87
CA ASP A 24 -26.53 15.56 2.19
C ASP A 24 -25.97 16.73 3.00
N PHE A 25 -26.87 17.53 3.55
CA PHE A 25 -26.55 18.72 4.33
C PHE A 25 -27.05 18.63 5.77
N ASP A 26 -27.69 17.52 6.18
CA ASP A 26 -28.39 17.42 7.46
C ASP A 26 -27.45 17.64 8.67
N MET A 27 -26.18 17.26 8.52
CA MET A 27 -25.15 17.39 9.55
C MET A 27 -24.29 18.66 9.43
N ILE A 28 -24.61 19.57 8.50
CA ILE A 28 -23.82 20.78 8.24
C ILE A 28 -24.55 21.99 8.82
N ASP A 29 -23.93 22.68 9.75
CA ASP A 29 -24.36 24.02 10.19
C ASP A 29 -24.10 25.02 9.05
N LEU A 30 -25.12 25.21 8.21
CA LEU A 30 -25.04 26.07 7.03
C LEU A 30 -24.81 27.53 7.42
N ASP A 31 -25.46 28.03 8.48
CA ASP A 31 -25.30 29.42 8.91
C ASP A 31 -23.85 29.70 9.31
N ALA A 32 -23.25 28.81 10.09
CA ALA A 32 -21.83 28.91 10.43
C ALA A 32 -20.92 28.74 9.19
N ALA A 33 -21.30 27.91 8.22
CA ALA A 33 -20.55 27.73 6.98
C ALA A 33 -20.57 29.01 6.12
N TYR A 34 -21.71 29.70 6.02
CA TYR A 34 -21.85 30.99 5.34
C TYR A 34 -21.05 32.11 6.00
N GLU A 35 -20.72 31.98 7.29
CA GLU A 35 -19.82 32.91 7.98
C GLU A 35 -18.32 32.57 7.81
N GLY A 36 -17.99 31.45 7.15
CA GLY A 36 -16.63 30.97 6.95
C GLY A 36 -15.99 30.31 8.18
N LYS A 37 -16.81 29.85 9.14
CA LYS A 37 -16.36 29.15 10.35
C LYS A 37 -15.98 27.69 10.05
N ALA A 38 -15.70 26.88 11.08
CA ALA A 38 -15.29 25.48 10.92
C ALA A 38 -16.25 24.62 10.09
N ALA A 39 -17.56 24.92 10.13
CA ALA A 39 -18.57 24.24 9.32
C ALA A 39 -18.34 24.37 7.81
N ALA A 40 -17.70 25.46 7.35
CA ALA A 40 -17.30 25.63 5.94
C ALA A 40 -16.29 24.55 5.51
N GLY A 41 -15.27 24.30 6.34
CA GLY A 41 -14.29 23.24 6.10
C GLY A 41 -14.89 21.84 6.16
N TYR A 42 -15.81 21.61 7.11
CA TYR A 42 -16.55 20.35 7.21
C TYR A 42 -17.39 20.09 5.96
N ALA A 43 -18.14 21.09 5.49
CA ALA A 43 -18.92 21.01 4.26
C ALA A 43 -18.04 20.62 3.05
N LEU A 44 -16.87 21.26 2.88
CA LEU A 44 -15.94 20.91 1.80
C LEU A 44 -15.48 19.45 1.85
N ARG A 45 -15.20 18.90 3.04
CA ARG A 45 -14.79 17.49 3.22
C ARG A 45 -15.93 16.55 2.85
N VAL A 46 -17.15 16.80 3.35
CA VAL A 46 -18.32 15.97 3.04
C VAL A 46 -18.58 15.98 1.54
N MET A 47 -18.63 17.17 0.91
CA MET A 47 -18.88 17.28 -0.53
C MET A 47 -17.79 16.58 -1.37
N LYS A 48 -16.52 16.67 -0.95
CA LYS A 48 -15.41 15.94 -1.59
C LYS A 48 -15.63 14.43 -1.52
N GLU A 49 -16.00 13.89 -0.37
CA GLU A 49 -16.24 12.46 -0.21
C GLU A 49 -17.49 12.00 -0.98
N GLU A 50 -18.60 12.74 -0.95
CA GLU A 50 -19.80 12.44 -1.74
C GLU A 50 -19.48 12.34 -3.23
N LEU A 51 -18.75 13.31 -3.77
CA LEU A 51 -18.35 13.32 -5.19
C LEU A 51 -17.42 12.14 -5.53
N ARG A 52 -16.55 11.74 -4.59
CA ARG A 52 -15.61 10.61 -4.75
C ARG A 52 -16.22 9.24 -4.41
N ARG A 53 -17.49 9.16 -3.96
CA ARG A 53 -18.20 7.87 -3.82
C ARG A 53 -18.60 7.30 -5.18
N SER A 54 -18.85 8.15 -6.16
CA SER A 54 -19.21 7.71 -7.52
C SER A 54 -17.97 7.19 -8.24
N SER A 55 -17.99 5.92 -8.64
CA SER A 55 -16.94 5.35 -9.50
C SER A 55 -16.92 6.03 -10.87
N ASP A 56 -15.73 6.11 -11.48
CA ASP A 56 -15.50 6.58 -12.85
C ASP A 56 -16.19 7.89 -13.22
N ARG A 57 -16.41 8.78 -12.24
CA ARG A 57 -17.14 10.05 -12.42
C ARG A 57 -18.49 9.86 -13.12
N GLY A 58 -19.20 8.80 -12.71
CA GLY A 58 -20.56 8.52 -13.16
C GLY A 58 -20.70 8.09 -14.62
N LEU A 59 -19.62 7.74 -15.32
CA LEU A 59 -19.66 7.30 -16.73
C LEU A 59 -20.68 6.18 -16.99
N GLY A 60 -20.85 5.25 -16.05
CA GLY A 60 -21.81 4.14 -16.17
C GLY A 60 -23.28 4.54 -16.02
N TYR A 61 -23.58 5.72 -15.47
CA TYR A 61 -24.96 6.10 -15.12
C TYR A 61 -25.90 6.08 -16.33
N GLY A 62 -25.50 6.68 -17.46
CA GLY A 62 -26.33 6.71 -18.66
C GLY A 62 -26.65 5.32 -19.21
N LEU A 63 -25.67 4.40 -19.14
CA LEU A 63 -25.86 3.00 -19.54
C LEU A 63 -26.89 2.31 -18.65
N LEU A 64 -26.79 2.48 -17.33
CA LEU A 64 -27.72 1.89 -16.36
C LEU A 64 -29.12 2.51 -16.47
N ARG A 65 -29.20 3.83 -16.61
CA ARG A 65 -30.46 4.57 -16.63
C ARG A 65 -31.28 4.33 -17.89
N TRP A 66 -30.63 4.22 -19.05
CA TRP A 66 -31.29 4.23 -20.35
C TRP A 66 -31.12 2.95 -21.15
N LEU A 67 -30.00 2.24 -21.04
CA LEU A 67 -29.70 1.11 -21.93
C LEU A 67 -29.87 -0.25 -21.25
N ASN A 68 -29.59 -0.38 -19.96
CA ASN A 68 -29.68 -1.64 -19.22
C ASN A 68 -31.14 -2.01 -18.88
N GLU A 69 -31.61 -3.15 -19.37
CA GLU A 69 -33.00 -3.59 -19.17
C GLU A 69 -33.37 -3.85 -17.71
N ALA A 70 -32.42 -4.36 -16.91
CA ALA A 70 -32.67 -4.69 -15.50
C ALA A 70 -32.78 -3.45 -14.62
N THR A 71 -32.02 -2.38 -14.90
CA THR A 71 -31.99 -1.17 -14.05
C THR A 71 -32.82 -0.01 -14.60
N ARG A 72 -33.21 -0.03 -15.88
CA ARG A 72 -33.92 1.08 -16.54
C ARG A 72 -35.25 1.42 -15.87
N GLU A 73 -36.04 0.40 -15.51
CA GLU A 73 -37.36 0.58 -14.89
C GLU A 73 -37.22 1.20 -13.50
N GLU A 74 -36.40 0.61 -12.63
CA GLU A 74 -36.15 1.11 -11.28
C GLU A 74 -35.65 2.56 -11.29
N LEU A 75 -34.63 2.86 -12.09
CA LEU A 75 -34.07 4.21 -12.20
C LEU A 75 -35.04 5.21 -12.85
N SER A 76 -36.11 4.74 -13.51
CA SER A 76 -37.12 5.61 -14.11
C SER A 76 -38.10 6.21 -13.12
N HIS A 77 -38.30 5.55 -11.99
CA HIS A 77 -39.17 6.02 -10.92
C HIS A 77 -38.46 6.98 -9.96
N LEU A 78 -37.14 7.08 -10.03
CA LEU A 78 -36.38 7.99 -9.18
C LEU A 78 -36.55 9.46 -9.61
N PRO A 79 -36.51 10.40 -8.65
CA PRO A 79 -36.53 11.83 -8.94
C PRO A 79 -35.40 12.23 -9.90
N GLN A 80 -35.70 13.12 -10.83
CA GLN A 80 -34.70 13.71 -11.72
C GLN A 80 -34.06 14.93 -11.07
N ALA A 81 -32.76 15.13 -11.32
CA ALA A 81 -32.06 16.31 -10.86
C ALA A 81 -32.65 17.57 -11.52
N GLN A 82 -33.11 18.51 -10.71
CA GLN A 82 -33.67 19.78 -11.20
C GLN A 82 -32.59 20.82 -11.53
N ILE A 83 -31.38 20.61 -11.03
CA ILE A 83 -30.22 21.49 -11.20
C ILE A 83 -29.11 20.70 -11.89
N ALA A 84 -28.58 21.25 -12.98
CA ALA A 84 -27.31 20.82 -13.54
C ALA A 84 -26.20 21.78 -13.14
N PHE A 85 -25.07 21.24 -12.69
CA PHE A 85 -23.88 22.02 -12.38
C PHE A 85 -22.73 21.51 -13.23
N ASN A 86 -22.11 22.41 -13.98
CA ASN A 86 -21.02 22.11 -14.90
C ASN A 86 -19.84 23.04 -14.63
N TYR A 87 -18.72 22.46 -14.18
CA TYR A 87 -17.47 23.19 -14.04
C TYR A 87 -16.53 22.82 -15.19
N LEU A 88 -16.37 23.75 -16.13
CA LEU A 88 -15.58 23.55 -17.34
C LEU A 88 -14.05 23.59 -17.08
N GLY A 89 -13.64 23.98 -15.88
CA GLY A 89 -12.24 24.13 -15.51
C GLY A 89 -11.64 25.45 -15.98
N ARG A 90 -10.32 25.44 -16.16
CA ARG A 90 -9.56 26.56 -16.70
C ARG A 90 -9.26 26.30 -18.17
N PHE A 91 -9.70 27.21 -19.03
CA PHE A 91 -9.18 27.27 -20.39
C PHE A 91 -7.95 28.14 -20.36
N GLU A 92 -6.78 27.51 -20.25
CA GLU A 92 -5.54 28.21 -20.52
C GLU A 92 -5.54 28.57 -22.01
N GLY A 93 -5.86 29.82 -22.31
CA GLY A 93 -5.41 30.40 -23.56
C GLY A 93 -3.90 30.22 -23.61
N SER A 94 -3.41 29.57 -24.65
CA SER A 94 -1.98 29.40 -24.93
C SER A 94 -1.19 30.60 -24.45
N GLY A 95 -0.41 30.42 -23.37
CA GLY A 95 0.44 31.46 -22.81
C GLY A 95 1.34 32.08 -23.90
N GLU A 96 1.89 33.25 -23.60
CA GLU A 96 2.71 34.04 -24.54
C GLU A 96 3.90 33.27 -25.15
N ASP A 97 4.29 32.12 -24.58
CA ASP A 97 5.37 31.25 -25.07
C ASP A 97 5.00 30.26 -26.19
N LYS A 98 3.74 30.22 -26.67
CA LYS A 98 3.37 29.47 -27.90
C LYS A 98 2.91 30.37 -29.05
N LYS A 99 3.30 31.64 -29.08
CA LYS A 99 3.05 32.57 -30.21
C LYS A 99 3.71 32.17 -31.55
N LYS A 100 4.33 30.99 -31.69
CA LYS A 100 5.02 30.60 -32.94
C LYS A 100 4.34 29.58 -33.84
N HIS A 101 3.36 28.76 -33.41
CA HIS A 101 2.77 27.74 -34.32
C HIS A 101 1.34 27.30 -33.97
N SER A 102 0.36 28.21 -33.91
CA SER A 102 -1.04 27.79 -33.98
C SER A 102 -1.89 28.79 -34.75
N ASP A 103 -2.35 28.41 -35.94
CA ASP A 103 -3.32 29.15 -36.77
C ASP A 103 -4.73 29.21 -36.14
N TRP A 104 -4.91 28.60 -34.97
CA TRP A 104 -6.15 28.54 -34.21
C TRP A 104 -5.95 29.16 -32.83
N ARG A 105 -6.85 30.08 -32.45
CA ARG A 105 -6.93 30.66 -31.11
C ARG A 105 -8.31 30.44 -30.53
N LEU A 106 -8.39 30.24 -29.22
CA LEU A 106 -9.65 30.39 -28.51
C LEU A 106 -10.09 31.86 -28.62
N LEU A 107 -11.38 32.11 -28.84
CA LEU A 107 -11.93 33.47 -28.77
C LEU A 107 -11.66 34.06 -27.37
N GLN A 108 -11.37 35.37 -27.30
CA GLN A 108 -11.06 36.06 -26.03
C GLN A 108 -12.20 35.94 -25.00
N GLU A 109 -13.44 35.75 -25.47
CA GLU A 109 -14.62 35.54 -24.63
C GLU A 109 -14.70 34.12 -24.03
N GLY A 110 -13.76 33.23 -24.37
CA GLY A 110 -13.72 31.84 -23.94
C GLY A 110 -14.63 30.93 -24.78
N LEU A 111 -15.05 29.81 -24.18
CA LEU A 111 -16.20 29.05 -24.68
C LEU A 111 -17.46 29.89 -24.49
N VAL A 112 -17.86 30.60 -25.54
CA VAL A 112 -19.20 31.15 -25.63
C VAL A 112 -20.09 30.00 -26.09
N GLY A 113 -21.03 29.57 -25.26
CA GLY A 113 -22.07 28.65 -25.72
C GLY A 113 -22.76 29.29 -26.92
N GLY A 114 -22.87 28.58 -28.04
CA GLY A 114 -23.76 29.01 -29.11
C GLY A 114 -25.17 29.21 -28.54
N GLU A 115 -25.98 30.04 -29.19
CA GLU A 115 -27.40 30.11 -28.83
C GLU A 115 -27.97 28.69 -28.85
N ASP A 116 -28.57 28.28 -27.74
CA ASP A 116 -29.29 27.01 -27.65
C ASP A 116 -30.33 26.99 -28.78
N ASP A 117 -30.44 25.86 -29.49
CA ASP A 117 -31.53 25.64 -30.44
C ASP A 117 -32.87 25.92 -29.72
N PRO A 118 -33.73 26.82 -30.22
CA PRO A 118 -35.02 27.11 -29.60
C PRO A 118 -35.92 25.87 -29.42
N ALA A 119 -35.68 24.81 -30.20
CA ALA A 119 -36.39 23.54 -30.10
C ALA A 119 -35.74 22.55 -29.11
N ARG A 120 -34.55 22.85 -28.56
CA ARG A 120 -33.88 21.99 -27.57
C ARG A 120 -34.75 21.87 -26.32
N GLN A 121 -35.14 20.64 -25.99
CA GLN A 121 -35.76 20.35 -24.71
C GLN A 121 -34.72 20.49 -23.60
N ARG A 122 -35.01 21.35 -22.62
CA ARG A 122 -34.19 21.47 -21.41
C ARG A 122 -34.45 20.30 -20.48
N PHE A 123 -33.38 19.68 -20.02
CA PHE A 123 -33.43 18.54 -19.08
C PHE A 123 -33.50 19.00 -17.61
N HIS A 124 -33.10 20.23 -17.31
CA HIS A 124 -33.02 20.77 -15.95
C HIS A 124 -33.70 22.14 -15.86
N LEU A 125 -34.26 22.46 -14.68
CA LEU A 125 -34.91 23.75 -14.43
C LEU A 125 -33.88 24.89 -14.27
N LEU A 126 -32.73 24.54 -13.70
CA LEU A 126 -31.58 25.43 -13.50
C LEU A 126 -30.31 24.76 -14.04
N GLU A 127 -29.53 25.49 -14.81
CA GLU A 127 -28.22 25.07 -15.33
C GLU A 127 -27.17 26.09 -14.88
N VAL A 128 -26.17 25.64 -14.14
CA VAL A 128 -25.08 26.48 -13.63
C VAL A 128 -23.80 26.07 -14.33
N ASN A 129 -23.24 26.99 -15.12
CA ASN A 129 -21.98 26.78 -15.82
C ASN A 129 -20.91 27.68 -15.21
N ALA A 130 -19.82 27.08 -14.72
CA ALA A 130 -18.69 27.78 -14.12
C ALA A 130 -17.42 27.55 -14.94
N VAL A 131 -16.68 28.62 -15.20
CA VAL A 131 -15.43 28.60 -15.98
C VAL A 131 -14.44 29.61 -15.43
N LEU A 132 -13.16 29.25 -15.39
CA LEU A 132 -12.08 30.20 -15.15
C LEU A 132 -11.64 30.79 -16.49
N ASP A 133 -11.75 32.11 -16.64
CA ASP A 133 -11.31 32.81 -17.83
C ASP A 133 -9.77 32.97 -17.87
N GLY A 134 -9.25 33.50 -18.98
CA GLY A 134 -7.81 33.68 -19.19
C GLY A 134 -7.14 34.68 -18.24
N SER A 135 -7.92 35.50 -17.51
CA SER A 135 -7.42 36.38 -16.45
C SER A 135 -7.31 35.67 -15.09
N GLY A 136 -7.80 34.43 -14.99
CA GLY A 136 -7.94 33.71 -13.74
C GLY A 136 -9.21 34.05 -12.97
N SER A 137 -10.14 34.81 -13.56
CA SER A 137 -11.41 35.17 -12.93
C SER A 137 -12.46 34.07 -13.12
N LEU A 138 -13.19 33.72 -12.05
CA LEU A 138 -14.28 32.75 -12.10
C LEU A 138 -15.54 33.41 -12.65
N ARG A 139 -16.01 32.96 -13.82
CA ARG A 139 -17.29 33.36 -14.41
C ARG A 139 -18.31 32.26 -14.21
N ILE A 140 -19.51 32.64 -13.75
CA ILE A 140 -20.62 31.72 -13.51
C ILE A 140 -21.84 32.21 -14.27
N THR A 141 -22.41 31.34 -15.08
CA THR A 141 -23.59 31.62 -15.91
C THR A 141 -24.75 30.78 -15.40
N TRP A 142 -25.88 31.43 -15.17
CA TRP A 142 -27.11 30.82 -14.64
C TRP A 142 -28.16 30.75 -15.75
N GLY A 143 -28.35 29.58 -16.33
CA GLY A 143 -29.43 29.29 -17.25
C GLY A 143 -30.67 28.84 -16.48
N TYR A 144 -31.83 29.47 -16.71
CA TYR A 144 -33.07 29.10 -16.04
C TYR A 144 -34.27 29.17 -16.98
N ASN A 145 -35.36 28.47 -16.64
CA ASN A 145 -36.62 28.57 -17.38
C ASN A 145 -37.42 29.79 -16.87
N PRO A 146 -37.66 30.82 -17.71
CA PRO A 146 -38.39 32.02 -17.29
C PRO A 146 -39.88 31.77 -17.00
N LYS A 147 -40.43 30.64 -17.42
CA LYS A 147 -41.79 30.21 -17.03
C LYS A 147 -41.84 29.61 -15.62
N ALA A 148 -40.70 29.15 -15.09
CA ALA A 148 -40.61 28.53 -13.77
C ALA A 148 -39.99 29.46 -12.72
N HIS A 149 -39.09 30.37 -13.12
CA HIS A 149 -38.33 31.22 -12.20
C HIS A 149 -38.28 32.68 -12.70
N GLN A 150 -38.30 33.62 -11.75
CA GLN A 150 -38.13 35.05 -12.02
C GLN A 150 -36.65 35.43 -12.00
N GLU A 151 -36.25 36.37 -12.86
CA GLU A 151 -34.87 36.86 -12.94
C GLU A 151 -34.37 37.38 -11.58
N ALA A 152 -35.19 38.13 -10.85
CA ALA A 152 -34.85 38.66 -9.53
C ALA A 152 -34.50 37.55 -8.51
N SER A 153 -35.20 36.42 -8.55
CA SER A 153 -34.92 35.27 -7.68
C SER A 153 -33.60 34.59 -8.04
N ILE A 154 -33.29 34.48 -9.34
CA ILE A 154 -32.02 33.93 -9.82
C ILE A 154 -30.86 34.87 -9.46
N ALA A 155 -31.07 36.18 -9.54
CA ALA A 155 -30.08 37.18 -9.12
C ALA A 155 -29.77 37.10 -7.63
N ASP A 156 -30.78 36.97 -6.76
CA ASP A 156 -30.59 36.75 -5.32
C ASP A 156 -29.82 35.44 -5.05
N LEU A 157 -30.17 34.35 -5.73
CA LEU A 157 -29.44 33.08 -5.63
C LEU A 157 -27.96 33.23 -6.04
N ALA A 158 -27.68 33.93 -7.13
CA ALA A 158 -26.32 34.19 -7.59
C ALA A 158 -25.51 35.03 -6.58
N GLN A 159 -26.15 36.02 -5.94
CA GLN A 159 -25.52 36.80 -4.86
C GLN A 159 -25.21 35.93 -3.63
N ARG A 160 -26.15 35.08 -3.21
CA ARG A 160 -25.94 34.12 -2.10
C ARG A 160 -24.83 33.11 -2.42
N TYR A 161 -24.78 32.64 -3.65
CA TYR A 161 -23.71 31.76 -4.11
C TYR A 161 -22.34 32.45 -4.05
N SER A 162 -22.26 33.71 -4.50
CA SER A 162 -21.03 34.52 -4.36
C SER A 162 -20.64 34.73 -2.90
N HIS A 163 -21.61 34.97 -2.02
CA HIS A 163 -21.37 35.06 -0.58
C HIS A 163 -20.82 33.73 -0.01
N ALA A 164 -21.42 32.59 -0.35
CA ALA A 164 -20.94 31.27 0.03
C ALA A 164 -19.50 31.01 -0.43
N LEU A 165 -19.18 31.31 -1.69
CA LEU A 165 -17.82 31.16 -2.22
C LEU A 165 -16.81 32.02 -1.46
N ASN A 166 -17.16 33.27 -1.14
CA ASN A 166 -16.29 34.15 -0.36
C ASN A 166 -16.09 33.61 1.07
N ALA A 167 -17.12 33.05 1.69
CA ALA A 167 -17.04 32.43 3.01
C ALA A 167 -16.10 31.21 3.02
N LEU A 168 -16.26 30.30 2.04
CA LEU A 168 -15.38 29.15 1.83
C LEU A 168 -13.94 29.59 1.59
N THR A 169 -13.73 30.60 0.75
CA THR A 169 -12.41 31.13 0.43
C THR A 169 -11.74 31.73 1.66
N LYS A 170 -12.47 32.55 2.43
CA LYS A 170 -12.00 33.12 3.69
C LYS A 170 -11.58 32.02 4.67
N HIS A 171 -12.41 31.00 4.84
CA HIS A 171 -12.09 29.85 5.69
C HIS A 171 -10.76 29.21 5.28
N CYS A 172 -10.60 28.86 4.00
CA CYS A 172 -9.39 28.22 3.48
C CYS A 172 -8.13 29.08 3.61
N GLN A 173 -8.26 30.42 3.64
CA GLN A 173 -7.16 31.36 3.83
C GLN A 173 -6.78 31.55 5.30
N SER A 174 -7.76 31.70 6.20
CA SER A 174 -7.51 32.07 7.61
C SER A 174 -7.29 30.89 8.54
N ALA A 175 -7.90 29.75 8.24
CA ALA A 175 -7.80 28.54 9.03
C ALA A 175 -7.39 27.41 8.06
N PRO A 176 -6.09 27.17 7.85
CA PRO A 176 -5.68 26.05 7.03
C PRO A 176 -6.36 24.79 7.59
N LEU A 177 -7.20 24.16 6.77
CA LEU A 177 -7.98 22.96 7.08
C LEU A 177 -7.14 22.04 7.99
N TYR A 178 -7.46 21.98 9.29
CA TYR A 178 -6.65 21.26 10.28
C TYR A 178 -6.64 19.74 10.00
N GLN A 179 -7.52 19.30 9.10
CA GLN A 179 -7.72 17.92 8.65
C GLN A 179 -8.16 17.94 7.17
N ARG A 180 -7.25 18.35 6.26
CA ARG A 180 -7.50 18.34 4.79
C ARG A 180 -7.78 16.96 4.23
N LEU A 181 -7.24 15.97 4.93
CA LEU A 181 -7.19 14.60 4.50
C LEU A 181 -8.53 13.95 4.74
N THR A 182 -9.02 13.30 3.70
CA THR A 182 -10.23 12.47 3.77
C THR A 182 -9.85 11.06 3.34
N PRO A 183 -10.62 10.01 3.69
CA PRO A 183 -10.31 8.64 3.32
C PRO A 183 -10.03 8.44 1.83
N SER A 184 -10.68 9.21 0.96
CA SER A 184 -10.43 9.16 -0.49
C SER A 184 -9.07 9.69 -0.93
N ASP A 185 -8.25 10.27 -0.05
CA ASP A 185 -6.84 10.58 -0.33
C ASP A 185 -5.94 9.35 -0.14
N PHE A 186 -6.44 8.30 0.51
CA PHE A 186 -5.74 7.05 0.76
C PHE A 186 -6.55 5.87 0.19
N PRO A 187 -6.67 5.75 -1.15
CA PRO A 187 -7.58 4.79 -1.79
C PRO A 187 -7.32 3.34 -1.38
N LEU A 188 -6.05 2.96 -1.19
CA LEU A 188 -5.68 1.60 -0.76
C LEU A 188 -6.13 1.31 0.68
N ALA A 189 -5.92 2.24 1.61
CA ALA A 189 -6.34 2.09 3.00
C ALA A 189 -7.88 2.15 3.14
N ARG A 190 -8.56 2.95 2.30
CA ARG A 190 -10.02 3.03 2.24
C ARG A 190 -10.67 1.69 1.92
N GLN A 191 -10.03 0.85 1.08
CA GLN A 191 -10.53 -0.50 0.77
C GLN A 191 -10.59 -1.43 1.99
N LEU A 192 -9.73 -1.19 3.00
CA LEU A 192 -9.72 -1.93 4.27
C LEU A 192 -10.49 -1.20 5.40
N GLY A 193 -11.33 -0.23 5.06
CA GLY A 193 -12.21 0.42 6.04
C GLY A 193 -11.57 1.57 6.81
N LEU A 194 -10.60 2.29 6.23
CA LEU A 194 -10.22 3.61 6.73
C LEU A 194 -11.44 4.55 6.70
N ASP A 195 -11.93 4.95 7.87
CA ASP A 195 -12.95 5.96 8.04
C ASP A 195 -12.35 7.31 8.47
N GLN A 196 -13.21 8.33 8.51
CA GLN A 196 -12.77 9.68 8.87
C GLN A 196 -12.34 9.79 10.33
N ASP A 197 -13.00 9.07 11.25
CA ASP A 197 -12.70 9.09 12.68
C ASP A 197 -11.31 8.51 13.00
N LEU A 198 -10.95 7.41 12.35
CA LEU A 198 -9.61 6.85 12.45
C LEU A 198 -8.59 7.81 11.83
N LEU A 199 -8.84 8.33 10.62
CA LEU A 199 -7.91 9.25 9.97
C LEU A 199 -7.67 10.53 10.80
N ASP A 200 -8.73 11.08 11.40
CA ASP A 200 -8.64 12.29 12.23
C ASP A 200 -7.82 12.02 13.50
N ARG A 201 -7.93 10.83 14.09
CA ARG A 201 -7.07 10.41 15.22
C ARG A 201 -5.61 10.26 14.80
N LEU A 202 -5.35 9.58 13.68
CA LEU A 202 -3.99 9.35 13.19
C LEU A 202 -3.27 10.65 12.82
N THR A 203 -3.99 11.61 12.24
CA THR A 203 -3.45 12.91 11.82
C THR A 203 -3.21 13.89 12.98
N THR A 204 -3.60 13.54 14.21
CA THR A 204 -3.16 14.30 15.39
C THR A 204 -1.67 14.15 15.68
N ASP A 205 -1.05 13.05 15.21
CA ASP A 205 0.40 12.88 15.26
C ASP A 205 1.05 13.83 14.24
N PRO A 206 1.89 14.79 14.66
CA PRO A 206 2.57 15.71 13.74
C PRO A 206 3.50 14.99 12.78
N ASP A 207 3.95 13.79 13.13
CA ASP A 207 4.82 12.96 12.29
C ASP A 207 4.02 12.07 11.32
N PHE A 208 2.69 12.10 11.31
CA PHE A 208 1.90 11.39 10.29
C PHE A 208 2.24 11.87 8.86
N GLU A 209 2.62 10.94 7.98
CA GLU A 209 2.80 11.19 6.54
C GLU A 209 1.71 10.50 5.71
N GLU A 210 1.48 9.22 5.96
CA GLU A 210 0.64 8.37 5.11
C GLU A 210 0.06 7.19 5.88
N VAL A 211 -1.11 6.69 5.46
CA VAL A 211 -1.71 5.45 5.94
C VAL A 211 -1.83 4.46 4.78
N LEU A 212 -1.40 3.23 4.99
CA LEU A 212 -1.33 2.17 3.98
C LEU A 212 -1.97 0.88 4.51
N PRO A 213 -2.53 0.02 3.64
CA PRO A 213 -2.89 -1.33 4.06
C PRO A 213 -1.64 -2.15 4.42
N LEU A 214 -1.79 -3.07 5.36
CA LEU A 214 -0.81 -4.09 5.68
C LEU A 214 -1.05 -5.34 4.85
N THR A 215 0.02 -6.07 4.52
CA THR A 215 -0.16 -7.45 4.08
C THR A 215 -0.63 -8.32 5.24
N SER A 216 -1.30 -9.43 4.96
CA SER A 216 -1.75 -10.36 6.01
C SER A 216 -0.59 -10.85 6.88
N LEU A 217 0.61 -11.03 6.30
CA LEU A 217 1.80 -11.38 7.07
C LEU A 217 2.22 -10.23 7.99
N GLN A 218 2.34 -8.99 7.49
CA GLN A 218 2.66 -7.84 8.35
C GLN A 218 1.67 -7.70 9.52
N GLN A 219 0.37 -7.86 9.25
CA GLN A 219 -0.67 -7.79 10.27
C GLN A 219 -0.54 -8.93 11.28
N GLY A 220 -0.32 -10.18 10.82
CA GLY A 220 -0.14 -11.35 11.69
C GLY A 220 1.06 -11.24 12.62
N LEU A 221 2.23 -10.90 12.08
CA LEU A 221 3.46 -10.70 12.86
C LEU A 221 3.25 -9.60 13.92
N ALA A 222 2.65 -8.48 13.52
CA ALA A 222 2.40 -7.36 14.41
C ALA A 222 1.42 -7.73 15.54
N TYR A 223 0.33 -8.45 15.24
CA TYR A 223 -0.61 -8.90 16.27
C TYR A 223 0.04 -9.84 17.27
N GLU A 224 0.85 -10.79 16.80
CA GLU A 224 1.55 -11.71 17.69
C GLU A 224 2.53 -10.95 18.60
N SER A 225 3.33 -10.01 18.06
CA SER A 225 4.18 -9.13 18.88
C SER A 225 3.37 -8.29 19.88
N TRP A 226 2.21 -7.74 19.49
CA TRP A 226 1.33 -7.01 20.40
C TRP A 226 0.73 -7.91 21.50
N SER A 227 0.41 -9.16 21.17
CA SER A 227 -0.23 -10.11 22.09
C SER A 227 0.68 -10.60 23.23
N GLN A 228 2.00 -10.47 23.05
CA GLN A 228 2.99 -10.93 24.03
C GLN A 228 3.11 -10.01 25.26
N GLY A 229 2.51 -8.81 25.25
CA GLY A 229 2.43 -7.93 26.42
C GLY A 229 3.78 -7.43 26.94
N GLU A 230 3.80 -6.92 28.18
CA GLU A 230 5.00 -6.35 28.83
C GLU A 230 5.89 -7.41 29.53
N ASP A 231 5.38 -8.63 29.73
CA ASP A 231 6.07 -9.75 30.40
C ASP A 231 7.07 -10.45 29.44
N ARG A 232 8.10 -9.70 29.02
CA ARG A 232 9.09 -10.07 28.00
C ARG A 232 9.97 -11.28 28.39
N LYS A 233 10.17 -12.20 27.44
CA LYS A 233 11.47 -12.90 27.26
C LYS A 233 12.14 -12.69 25.89
N ALA A 234 11.41 -12.36 24.82
CA ALA A 234 11.96 -11.90 23.52
C ALA A 234 10.80 -11.77 22.51
N ASP A 235 10.76 -10.70 21.71
CA ASP A 235 9.89 -10.65 20.52
C ASP A 235 10.50 -11.55 19.44
N PRO A 236 9.81 -12.60 18.95
CA PRO A 236 10.34 -13.53 17.95
C PRO A 236 10.59 -12.88 16.59
N TYR A 237 10.03 -11.69 16.34
CA TYR A 237 10.18 -10.94 15.10
C TYR A 237 11.23 -9.84 15.18
N HIS A 238 12.05 -9.85 16.23
CA HIS A 238 13.24 -9.03 16.34
C HIS A 238 14.40 -9.65 15.55
N VAL A 239 14.81 -8.99 14.47
CA VAL A 239 15.92 -9.42 13.61
C VAL A 239 17.14 -8.54 13.86
N GLN A 240 18.31 -9.15 14.09
CA GLN A 240 19.59 -8.45 14.28
C GLN A 240 20.63 -8.89 13.26
N ILE A 241 21.39 -7.93 12.73
CA ILE A 241 22.57 -8.15 11.90
C ILE A 241 23.74 -7.43 12.56
N ALA A 242 24.76 -8.17 12.99
CA ALA A 242 26.00 -7.60 13.49
C ALA A 242 27.12 -7.67 12.44
N LEU A 243 27.78 -6.54 12.21
CA LEU A 243 28.91 -6.41 11.31
C LEU A 243 30.14 -5.93 12.09
N GLU A 244 31.23 -6.68 12.00
CA GLU A 244 32.54 -6.19 12.45
C GLU A 244 33.15 -5.31 11.36
N LEU A 245 33.39 -4.04 11.68
CA LEU A 245 33.98 -3.05 10.79
C LEU A 245 35.45 -2.84 11.17
N LYS A 246 36.36 -3.17 10.25
CA LYS A 246 37.81 -3.02 10.42
C LYS A 246 38.30 -1.81 9.62
N GLY A 247 39.03 -0.92 10.29
CA GLY A 247 39.55 0.35 9.76
C GLY A 247 39.00 1.58 10.48
N SER A 248 39.45 2.76 10.06
CA SER A 248 38.95 4.03 10.58
C SER A 248 37.50 4.24 10.14
N LEU A 249 36.60 4.47 11.10
CA LEU A 249 35.18 4.73 10.84
C LEU A 249 34.85 6.21 11.04
N ASP A 250 34.33 6.85 10.00
CA ASP A 250 33.63 8.14 10.13
C ASP A 250 32.18 7.90 10.59
N ALA A 251 31.94 7.99 11.90
CA ALA A 251 30.63 7.74 12.50
C ALA A 251 29.57 8.77 12.09
N ALA A 252 29.97 10.03 11.85
CA ALA A 252 29.05 11.08 11.41
C ALA A 252 28.55 10.80 9.99
N ARG A 253 29.46 10.39 9.10
CA ARG A 253 29.11 9.99 7.73
C ARG A 253 28.25 8.73 7.70
N LEU A 254 28.48 7.76 8.59
CA LEU A 254 27.65 6.57 8.69
C LEU A 254 26.24 6.90 9.21
N ARG A 255 26.12 7.79 10.20
CA ARG A 255 24.82 8.31 10.66
C ARG A 255 24.04 8.96 9.51
N MET A 256 24.67 9.85 8.75
CA MET A 256 24.04 10.52 7.60
C MET A 256 23.64 9.51 6.51
N ALA A 257 24.45 8.48 6.28
CA ALA A 257 24.11 7.41 5.34
C ALA A 257 22.88 6.62 5.80
N PHE A 258 22.78 6.31 7.10
CA PHE A 258 21.63 5.62 7.68
C PHE A 258 20.36 6.50 7.64
N GLU A 259 20.46 7.79 7.95
CA GLU A 259 19.34 8.73 7.83
C GLU A 259 18.83 8.85 6.38
N ARG A 260 19.74 8.93 5.40
CA ARG A 260 19.39 8.92 3.97
C ARG A 260 18.73 7.61 3.55
N LEU A 261 19.18 6.48 4.08
CA LEU A 261 18.60 5.16 3.81
C LEU A 261 17.16 5.07 4.33
N VAL A 262 16.92 5.50 5.57
CA VAL A 262 15.58 5.55 6.17
C VAL A 262 14.66 6.49 5.42
N GLY A 263 15.14 7.70 5.06
CA GLY A 263 14.35 8.66 4.28
C GLY A 263 14.03 8.18 2.86
N ARG A 264 14.87 7.31 2.29
CA ARG A 264 14.71 6.75 0.95
C ARG A 264 13.65 5.64 0.88
N HIS A 265 13.51 4.84 1.93
CA HIS A 265 12.56 3.71 1.97
C HIS A 265 11.46 3.98 3.01
N LYS A 266 10.30 4.45 2.54
CA LYS A 266 9.18 4.82 3.44
C LYS A 266 8.79 3.73 4.42
N ILE A 267 8.88 2.45 4.01
CA ILE A 267 8.57 1.29 4.84
C ILE A 267 9.41 1.21 6.13
N LEU A 268 10.63 1.76 6.13
CA LEU A 268 11.48 1.81 7.33
C LEU A 268 10.95 2.77 8.41
N ARG A 269 10.01 3.65 8.05
CA ARG A 269 9.29 4.56 8.95
C ARG A 269 7.88 4.07 9.28
N LEU A 270 7.58 2.80 8.99
CA LEU A 270 6.31 2.19 9.35
C LEU A 270 6.13 2.16 10.87
N ARG A 271 4.92 2.47 11.28
CA ARG A 271 4.38 2.36 12.63
C ARG A 271 3.08 1.58 12.56
N LEU A 272 2.78 0.86 13.62
CA LEU A 272 1.67 -0.06 13.74
C LEU A 272 0.87 0.29 15.01
N PRO A 273 0.30 1.52 15.10
CA PRO A 273 -0.56 1.87 16.22
C PRO A 273 -1.77 0.93 16.22
N PHE A 274 -2.12 0.39 17.39
CA PHE A 274 -3.14 -0.66 17.51
C PHE A 274 -4.47 -0.29 16.84
N ALA A 275 -4.91 0.97 16.95
CA ALA A 275 -6.13 1.46 16.31
C ALA A 275 -6.14 1.38 14.77
N ALA A 276 -4.97 1.42 14.12
CA ALA A 276 -4.81 1.20 12.69
C ALA A 276 -4.61 -0.30 12.40
N LEU A 277 -3.75 -0.97 13.18
CA LEU A 277 -3.46 -2.40 13.03
C LEU A 277 -4.72 -3.26 13.09
N ASP A 278 -5.68 -2.89 13.97
CA ASP A 278 -6.94 -3.60 14.13
C ASP A 278 -7.80 -3.63 12.85
N ARG A 279 -7.57 -2.67 11.96
CA ARG A 279 -8.22 -2.59 10.64
C ARG A 279 -7.33 -3.05 9.49
N GLY A 280 -6.20 -3.69 9.80
CA GLY A 280 -5.20 -4.10 8.80
C GLY A 280 -4.49 -2.90 8.16
N LEU A 281 -4.33 -1.80 8.89
CA LEU A 281 -3.68 -0.58 8.41
C LEU A 281 -2.38 -0.29 9.19
N GLY A 282 -1.41 0.29 8.49
CA GLY A 282 -0.17 0.81 9.04
C GLY A 282 0.01 2.29 8.72
N VAL A 283 0.85 2.97 9.50
CA VAL A 283 1.10 4.42 9.39
C VAL A 283 2.57 4.65 9.04
N ILE A 284 2.83 5.48 8.05
CA ILE A 284 4.18 5.94 7.71
C ILE A 284 4.42 7.28 8.42
N GLY A 285 5.49 7.34 9.20
CA GLY A 285 5.98 8.58 9.81
C GLY A 285 6.79 9.43 8.83
N LYS A 286 6.85 10.75 9.07
CA LYS A 286 7.73 11.70 8.36
C LYS A 286 9.19 11.49 8.75
N SER A 287 9.45 11.03 9.97
CA SER A 287 10.79 10.81 10.50
C SER A 287 10.86 9.52 11.33
N GLY A 288 12.07 9.05 11.61
CA GLY A 288 12.27 7.82 12.37
C GLY A 288 13.73 7.39 12.35
N LEU A 289 14.57 8.06 13.14
CA LEU A 289 15.99 7.72 13.24
C LEU A 289 16.31 7.28 14.67
N ASP A 290 16.60 5.99 14.86
CA ASP A 290 17.24 5.48 16.08
C ASP A 290 18.70 5.13 15.75
N TRP A 291 19.59 6.03 16.15
CA TRP A 291 21.03 5.92 15.94
C TRP A 291 21.76 6.07 17.26
N ARG A 292 22.61 5.09 17.58
CA ARG A 292 23.41 5.07 18.80
C ARG A 292 24.87 4.88 18.47
N TYR A 293 25.72 5.68 19.08
CA TYR A 293 27.17 5.57 18.95
C TYR A 293 27.77 5.52 20.36
N GLU A 294 28.35 4.39 20.70
CA GLU A 294 28.83 4.09 22.05
C GLU A 294 30.29 3.64 22.02
N HIS A 295 30.98 3.87 23.12
CA HIS A 295 32.31 3.28 23.33
C HIS A 295 32.11 1.90 23.93
N GLY A 296 32.73 0.89 23.31
CA GLY A 296 32.73 -0.47 23.81
C GLY A 296 33.40 -0.55 25.18
N ASP A 297 32.94 -1.50 25.98
CA ASP A 297 33.57 -1.93 27.23
C ASP A 297 34.00 -3.40 27.11
N GLU A 298 34.26 -4.07 28.23
CA GLU A 298 34.72 -5.46 28.26
C GLU A 298 33.63 -6.50 27.92
N ARG A 299 32.40 -6.06 27.58
CA ARG A 299 31.31 -6.96 27.18
C ARG A 299 31.62 -7.70 25.89
N SER A 300 31.15 -8.95 25.81
CA SER A 300 31.20 -9.74 24.57
C SER A 300 30.21 -9.19 23.54
N LEU A 301 30.39 -9.56 22.26
CA LEU A 301 29.42 -9.24 21.21
C LEU A 301 28.03 -9.83 21.56
N GLU A 302 28.02 -11.04 22.11
CA GLU A 302 26.80 -11.74 22.53
C GLU A 302 26.04 -10.98 23.61
N ASP A 303 26.74 -10.29 24.52
CA ASP A 303 26.10 -9.46 25.55
C ASP A 303 25.46 -8.21 24.95
N TRP A 304 26.15 -7.54 24.01
CA TRP A 304 25.59 -6.41 23.27
C TRP A 304 24.37 -6.80 22.44
N LEU A 305 24.43 -7.95 21.76
CA LEU A 305 23.32 -8.50 20.99
C LEU A 305 22.13 -8.81 21.90
N ARG A 306 22.36 -9.47 23.04
CA ARG A 306 21.32 -9.81 24.01
C ARG A 306 20.66 -8.58 24.62
N GLU A 307 21.44 -7.57 24.98
CA GLU A 307 20.93 -6.30 25.52
C GLU A 307 20.07 -5.57 24.49
N ASP A 308 20.58 -5.44 23.26
CA ASP A 308 19.80 -4.84 22.18
C ASP A 308 18.52 -5.67 21.94
N HIS A 309 18.61 -6.99 21.89
CA HIS A 309 17.46 -7.87 21.68
C HIS A 309 16.38 -7.71 22.77
N ALA A 310 16.79 -7.51 24.03
CA ALA A 310 15.90 -7.30 25.16
C ALA A 310 15.13 -5.96 25.10
N GLU A 311 15.68 -4.97 24.37
CA GLU A 311 15.00 -3.72 24.08
C GLU A 311 14.07 -3.89 22.87
N ALA A 312 12.86 -4.41 23.11
CA ALA A 312 11.89 -4.60 22.03
C ALA A 312 11.35 -3.25 21.51
N PHE A 313 10.98 -3.25 20.23
CA PHE A 313 10.42 -2.09 19.54
C PHE A 313 9.04 -1.72 20.06
N ASP A 314 8.77 -0.42 20.20
CA ASP A 314 7.39 0.08 20.36
C ASP A 314 6.74 0.12 18.98
N LEU A 315 5.91 -0.88 18.67
CA LEU A 315 5.23 -0.99 17.39
C LEU A 315 4.34 0.21 17.08
N GLY A 316 3.72 0.83 18.09
CA GLY A 316 2.81 1.96 17.91
C GLY A 316 3.53 3.25 17.55
N ARG A 317 4.75 3.45 18.07
CA ARG A 317 5.52 4.70 17.90
C ARG A 317 6.68 4.59 16.92
N GLY A 318 7.27 3.41 16.74
CA GLY A 318 8.49 3.22 15.97
C GLY A 318 9.66 4.13 16.42
N PRO A 319 10.71 4.28 15.59
CA PRO A 319 10.96 3.53 14.35
C PRO A 319 11.17 2.03 14.62
N LEU A 320 10.90 1.19 13.63
CA LEU A 320 11.05 -0.27 13.72
C LEU A 320 12.40 -0.76 13.21
N ILE A 321 13.37 0.15 13.10
CA ILE A 321 14.76 -0.10 12.74
C ILE A 321 15.66 0.80 13.58
N ARG A 322 16.79 0.26 14.04
CA ARG A 322 17.83 1.01 14.74
C ARG A 322 19.22 0.57 14.34
N ALA A 323 20.16 1.51 14.44
CA ALA A 323 21.58 1.28 14.21
C ALA A 323 22.37 1.61 15.48
N ARG A 324 23.08 0.62 16.03
CA ARG A 324 23.96 0.76 17.18
C ARG A 324 25.40 0.53 16.75
N VAL A 325 26.24 1.55 16.87
CA VAL A 325 27.66 1.48 16.57
C VAL A 325 28.45 1.47 17.87
N ILE A 326 29.21 0.40 18.07
CA ILE A 326 30.07 0.20 19.24
C ILE A 326 31.52 0.37 18.78
N LYS A 327 32.23 1.35 19.35
CA LYS A 327 33.66 1.56 19.10
C LYS A 327 34.49 0.75 20.09
N HIS A 328 35.15 -0.30 19.63
CA HIS A 328 36.07 -1.08 20.47
C HIS A 328 37.44 -0.40 20.60
N ASP A 329 37.97 0.11 19.49
CA ASP A 329 39.22 0.89 19.46
C ASP A 329 39.26 1.82 18.23
N ALA A 330 40.45 2.30 17.83
CA ALA A 330 40.61 3.20 16.71
C ALA A 330 40.28 2.56 15.34
N ILE A 331 40.38 1.23 15.22
CA ILE A 331 40.26 0.48 13.96
C ILE A 331 39.25 -0.66 14.03
N ARG A 332 38.62 -0.93 15.18
CA ARG A 332 37.59 -1.95 15.33
C ARG A 332 36.30 -1.34 15.85
N HIS A 333 35.23 -1.58 15.10
CA HIS A 333 33.87 -1.19 15.47
C HIS A 333 32.91 -2.35 15.20
N THR A 334 31.81 -2.40 15.93
CA THR A 334 30.67 -3.25 15.61
C THR A 334 29.49 -2.38 15.22
N LEU A 335 28.86 -2.64 14.09
CA LEU A 335 27.55 -2.10 13.74
C LEU A 335 26.51 -3.20 13.96
N ILE A 336 25.59 -2.98 14.88
CA ILE A 336 24.38 -3.79 15.06
C ILE A 336 23.23 -3.05 14.37
N LEU A 337 22.64 -3.69 13.37
CA LEU A 337 21.39 -3.25 12.74
C LEU A 337 20.27 -4.15 13.23
N SER A 338 19.34 -3.56 13.96
CA SER A 338 18.19 -4.26 14.53
C SER A 338 16.93 -3.76 13.88
N SER A 339 15.99 -4.66 13.60
CA SER A 339 14.72 -4.32 12.97
C SER A 339 13.61 -5.26 13.38
N HIS A 340 12.38 -4.79 13.28
CA HIS A 340 11.21 -5.66 13.37
C HIS A 340 10.92 -6.30 12.00
N HIS A 341 10.60 -7.59 11.98
CA HIS A 341 10.40 -8.34 10.74
C HIS A 341 9.24 -7.77 9.88
N ALA A 342 8.29 -7.05 10.47
CA ALA A 342 7.19 -6.38 9.75
C ALA A 342 7.64 -5.37 8.65
N ILE A 343 8.87 -4.84 8.71
CA ILE A 343 9.38 -3.85 7.74
C ILE A 343 10.40 -4.41 6.74
N LEU A 344 10.98 -5.58 7.01
CA LEU A 344 12.10 -6.12 6.25
C LEU A 344 12.04 -7.64 6.18
N ASP A 345 12.41 -8.19 5.03
CA ASP A 345 12.77 -9.60 4.85
C ASP A 345 14.26 -9.79 4.59
N GLY A 346 14.73 -11.04 4.58
CA GLY A 346 16.14 -11.36 4.35
C GLY A 346 16.69 -10.80 3.03
N TRP A 347 15.87 -10.74 1.97
CA TRP A 347 16.27 -10.13 0.70
C TRP A 347 16.46 -8.61 0.86
N SER A 348 15.50 -7.93 1.49
CA SER A 348 15.56 -6.50 1.80
C SER A 348 16.76 -6.16 2.68
N SER A 349 17.09 -7.02 3.64
CA SER A 349 18.28 -6.88 4.49
C SER A 349 19.56 -6.76 3.67
N SER A 350 19.72 -7.58 2.62
CA SER A 350 20.88 -7.48 1.72
C SER A 350 20.92 -6.17 0.93
N ILE A 351 19.75 -5.69 0.48
CA ILE A 351 19.62 -4.42 -0.25
C ILE A 351 20.01 -3.25 0.65
N ILE A 352 19.45 -3.18 1.87
CA ILE A 352 19.72 -2.06 2.78
C ILE A 352 21.18 -2.01 3.20
N LEU A 353 21.85 -3.17 3.35
CA LEU A 353 23.28 -3.24 3.65
C LEU A 353 24.13 -2.71 2.49
N ALA A 354 23.82 -3.13 1.26
CA ALA A 354 24.50 -2.65 0.06
C ALA A 354 24.29 -1.14 -0.13
N GLU A 355 23.07 -0.66 0.04
CA GLU A 355 22.72 0.75 -0.07
C GLU A 355 23.36 1.59 1.05
N LEU A 356 23.40 1.10 2.30
CA LEU A 356 24.08 1.77 3.41
C LEU A 356 25.56 1.96 3.10
N ALA A 357 26.23 0.93 2.59
CA ALA A 357 27.63 1.00 2.20
C ALA A 357 27.86 1.98 1.04
N ALA A 358 26.98 2.00 0.04
CA ALA A 358 27.06 2.94 -1.09
C ALA A 358 26.82 4.40 -0.66
N LEU A 359 25.80 4.65 0.17
CA LEU A 359 25.52 5.96 0.76
C LEU A 359 26.66 6.42 1.64
N TYR A 360 27.26 5.51 2.42
CA TYR A 360 28.47 5.79 3.18
C TYR A 360 29.61 6.20 2.25
N ARG A 361 29.82 5.55 1.10
CA ARG A 361 30.82 5.98 0.11
C ARG A 361 30.48 7.28 -0.63
N GLY A 362 29.30 7.85 -0.40
CA GLY A 362 28.85 9.10 -1.02
C GLY A 362 28.30 8.91 -2.44
N GLU A 363 27.90 7.68 -2.78
CA GLU A 363 27.33 7.37 -4.08
C GLU A 363 25.88 7.89 -4.22
N ASN A 364 25.47 8.12 -5.46
CA ASN A 364 24.09 8.44 -5.81
C ASN A 364 23.38 7.16 -6.25
N LEU A 365 22.32 6.80 -5.53
CA LEU A 365 21.52 5.63 -5.84
C LEU A 365 20.38 5.99 -6.80
N LEU A 366 20.05 5.06 -7.71
CA LEU A 366 18.84 5.15 -8.54
C LEU A 366 17.59 5.28 -7.66
N PRO A 367 16.46 5.86 -8.11
CA PRO A 367 15.23 5.88 -7.32
C PRO A 367 14.82 4.48 -6.81
N ALA A 368 14.40 4.40 -5.54
CA ALA A 368 13.88 3.16 -4.96
C ALA A 368 12.40 2.98 -5.35
N PRO A 369 11.94 1.76 -5.64
CA PRO A 369 10.51 1.45 -5.75
C PRO A 369 9.79 1.75 -4.44
N ASP A 370 8.59 2.33 -4.49
CA ASP A 370 7.78 2.59 -3.30
C ASP A 370 7.05 1.30 -2.87
N TRP A 371 7.02 1.02 -1.57
CA TRP A 371 6.23 -0.08 -0.99
C TRP A 371 4.75 0.02 -1.39
N ARG A 372 4.23 1.25 -1.53
CA ARG A 372 2.88 1.52 -2.03
C ARG A 372 2.60 0.88 -3.39
N ASP A 373 3.59 0.82 -4.28
CA ASP A 373 3.43 0.24 -5.61
C ASP A 373 3.18 -1.27 -5.53
N HIS A 374 3.81 -1.94 -4.56
CA HIS A 374 3.55 -3.35 -4.27
C HIS A 374 2.14 -3.57 -3.72
N LEU A 375 1.69 -2.72 -2.79
CA LEU A 375 0.33 -2.79 -2.25
C LEU A 375 -0.73 -2.51 -3.33
N ALA A 376 -0.49 -1.52 -4.20
CA ALA A 376 -1.38 -1.24 -5.33
C ALA A 376 -1.42 -2.41 -6.31
N TRP A 377 -0.27 -3.04 -6.56
CA TRP A 377 -0.19 -4.24 -7.39
C TRP A 377 -1.00 -5.39 -6.78
N LEU A 378 -0.86 -5.67 -5.48
CA LEU A 378 -1.65 -6.68 -4.78
C LEU A 378 -3.16 -6.41 -4.88
N SER A 379 -3.59 -5.18 -4.59
CA SER A 379 -5.00 -4.76 -4.68
C SER A 379 -5.59 -4.85 -6.10
N SER A 380 -4.75 -4.80 -7.14
CA SER A 380 -5.21 -4.92 -8.54
C SER A 380 -5.48 -6.36 -8.98
N ARG A 381 -5.02 -7.37 -8.23
CA ARG A 381 -5.16 -8.77 -8.61
C ARG A 381 -6.55 -9.30 -8.27
N LYS A 382 -7.16 -9.97 -9.25
CA LYS A 382 -8.38 -10.75 -9.07
C LYS A 382 -8.05 -12.02 -8.28
N LYS A 383 -8.60 -12.14 -7.07
CA LYS A 383 -8.31 -13.26 -6.17
C LYS A 383 -9.01 -14.55 -6.57
N GLU A 384 -10.09 -14.49 -7.35
CA GLU A 384 -10.99 -15.62 -7.59
C GLU A 384 -10.29 -16.81 -8.26
N LYS A 385 -9.45 -16.56 -9.28
CA LYS A 385 -8.67 -17.61 -9.95
C LYS A 385 -7.71 -18.30 -8.97
N SER A 386 -7.03 -17.54 -8.14
CA SER A 386 -6.04 -18.07 -7.20
C SER A 386 -6.68 -18.79 -6.02
N LEU A 387 -7.81 -18.30 -5.53
CA LEU A 387 -8.60 -19.00 -4.53
C LEU A 387 -9.14 -20.34 -5.07
N SER A 388 -9.57 -20.38 -6.33
CA SER A 388 -9.95 -21.64 -7.00
C SER A 388 -8.78 -22.60 -7.06
N PHE A 389 -7.60 -22.13 -7.49
CA PHE A 389 -6.39 -22.95 -7.54
C PHE A 389 -6.06 -23.58 -6.19
N TRP A 390 -6.06 -22.79 -5.10
CA TRP A 390 -5.74 -23.31 -3.77
C TRP A 390 -6.76 -24.33 -3.25
N ARG A 391 -8.05 -24.12 -3.55
CA ARG A 391 -9.11 -25.10 -3.24
C ARG A 391 -8.87 -26.42 -3.99
N ASP A 392 -8.57 -26.33 -5.29
CA ASP A 392 -8.29 -27.51 -6.12
C ASP A 392 -7.01 -28.23 -5.66
N TYR A 393 -5.98 -27.48 -5.26
CA TYR A 393 -4.70 -28.00 -4.75
C TYR A 393 -4.89 -28.88 -3.49
N PHE A 394 -5.86 -28.53 -2.64
CA PHE A 394 -6.21 -29.26 -1.41
C PHE A 394 -7.46 -30.13 -1.51
N LEU A 395 -8.10 -30.26 -2.67
CA LEU A 395 -9.38 -30.99 -2.82
C LEU A 395 -9.31 -32.44 -2.30
N ASP A 396 -8.24 -33.15 -2.65
CA ASP A 396 -7.99 -34.53 -2.25
C ASP A 396 -6.99 -34.63 -1.08
N PHE A 397 -6.89 -33.59 -0.24
CA PHE A 397 -6.01 -33.61 0.93
C PHE A 397 -6.64 -34.46 2.03
N ASP A 398 -5.97 -35.55 2.39
CA ASP A 398 -6.30 -36.32 3.58
C ASP A 398 -5.57 -35.67 4.76
N ASP A 399 -6.27 -35.39 5.86
CA ASP A 399 -5.75 -34.60 6.97
C ASP A 399 -4.42 -35.20 7.47
N SER A 400 -3.31 -34.55 7.12
CA SER A 400 -2.01 -34.93 7.63
C SER A 400 -1.88 -34.35 9.03
N GLY A 401 -2.42 -35.06 10.03
CA GLY A 401 -2.39 -34.66 11.44
C GLY A 401 -0.99 -34.29 11.95
N MET A 402 -0.86 -33.76 13.16
CA MET A 402 0.44 -33.30 13.68
C MET A 402 1.56 -34.35 13.53
N LEU A 403 2.78 -33.92 13.18
CA LEU A 403 3.93 -34.82 13.05
C LEU A 403 4.23 -35.43 14.43
N ASP A 404 4.41 -36.75 14.47
CA ASP A 404 4.87 -37.48 15.65
C ASP A 404 6.40 -37.39 15.73
N LEU A 405 6.88 -36.28 16.29
CA LEU A 405 8.30 -36.03 16.55
C LEU A 405 8.60 -36.21 18.04
N PRO A 406 9.82 -36.64 18.42
CA PRO A 406 10.19 -36.79 19.82
C PRO A 406 9.96 -35.50 20.61
N VAL A 407 9.14 -35.57 21.67
CA VAL A 407 8.88 -34.43 22.55
C VAL A 407 10.18 -34.05 23.28
N PRO A 408 10.65 -32.79 23.22
CA PRO A 408 11.84 -32.37 23.92
C PRO A 408 11.67 -32.52 25.43
N ARG A 409 12.75 -32.85 26.16
CA ARG A 409 12.78 -32.71 27.62
C ARG A 409 12.94 -31.23 27.97
N THR A 410 11.83 -30.50 28.09
CA THR A 410 11.85 -29.07 28.43
C THR A 410 12.03 -28.84 29.94
N LYS A 411 12.91 -27.92 30.34
CA LYS A 411 12.93 -27.35 31.69
C LYS A 411 11.92 -26.19 31.80
N PRO A 412 11.48 -25.83 33.03
CA PRO A 412 10.53 -24.71 33.23
C PRO A 412 10.99 -23.35 32.67
N ASP A 413 12.30 -23.16 32.49
CA ASP A 413 12.90 -21.92 32.00
C ASP A 413 13.36 -21.97 30.54
N ASP A 414 13.16 -23.09 29.83
CA ASP A 414 13.58 -23.19 28.42
C ASP A 414 12.73 -22.26 27.55
N THR A 415 13.40 -21.50 26.69
CA THR A 415 12.74 -20.85 25.56
C THR A 415 12.16 -21.94 24.65
N ALA A 416 10.94 -21.76 24.15
CA ALA A 416 10.30 -22.74 23.27
C ALA A 416 11.02 -22.96 21.91
N MET A 417 12.15 -22.29 21.67
CA MET A 417 12.95 -22.35 20.45
C MET A 417 14.40 -22.77 20.78
N GLY A 418 14.97 -23.61 19.92
CA GLY A 418 16.38 -24.00 19.93
C GLY A 418 16.94 -24.06 18.51
N GLU A 419 18.24 -23.80 18.37
CA GLU A 419 18.93 -23.76 17.08
C GLU A 419 19.98 -24.87 16.99
N TYR A 420 20.00 -25.59 15.87
CA TYR A 420 21.06 -26.54 15.53
C TYR A 420 21.60 -26.21 14.15
N SER A 421 22.90 -25.91 14.09
CA SER A 421 23.60 -25.57 12.85
C SER A 421 24.57 -26.67 12.45
N GLN A 422 24.51 -27.09 11.18
CA GLN A 422 25.44 -28.03 10.58
C GLN A 422 25.88 -27.53 9.20
N ILE A 423 27.18 -27.60 8.94
CA ILE A 423 27.75 -27.23 7.64
C ILE A 423 27.77 -28.47 6.74
N VAL A 424 27.13 -28.37 5.57
CA VAL A 424 27.24 -29.37 4.51
C VAL A 424 28.63 -29.23 3.86
N PRO A 425 29.41 -30.32 3.74
CA PRO A 425 30.73 -30.24 3.11
C PRO A 425 30.68 -29.76 1.65
N ASP A 426 31.65 -28.93 1.23
CA ASP A 426 31.71 -28.35 -0.11
C ASP A 426 31.58 -29.37 -1.25
N TYR A 427 32.17 -30.56 -1.09
CA TYR A 427 32.09 -31.60 -2.13
C TYR A 427 30.66 -32.14 -2.31
N VAL A 428 29.88 -32.21 -1.23
CA VAL A 428 28.46 -32.60 -1.29
C VAL A 428 27.67 -31.50 -1.98
N MET A 429 27.92 -30.23 -1.60
CA MET A 429 27.24 -29.09 -2.20
C MET A 429 27.50 -29.01 -3.72
N ARG A 430 28.75 -29.15 -4.17
CA ARG A 430 29.09 -29.18 -5.60
C ARG A 430 28.41 -30.34 -6.34
N SER A 431 28.37 -31.52 -5.72
CA SER A 431 27.67 -32.67 -6.30
C SER A 431 26.16 -32.42 -6.41
N LEU A 432 25.55 -31.71 -5.45
CA LEU A 432 24.15 -31.31 -5.51
C LEU A 432 23.90 -30.28 -6.62
N GLU A 433 24.78 -29.28 -6.77
CA GLU A 433 24.69 -28.29 -7.85
C GLU A 433 24.80 -28.94 -9.23
N ASP A 434 25.75 -29.87 -9.41
CA ASP A 434 25.93 -30.60 -10.66
C ASP A 434 24.73 -31.50 -10.96
N PHE A 435 24.21 -32.22 -9.95
CA PHE A 435 23.00 -33.02 -10.11
C PHE A 435 21.78 -32.17 -10.46
N ALA A 436 21.59 -31.03 -9.79
CA ALA A 436 20.52 -30.10 -10.05
C ALA A 436 20.58 -29.59 -11.50
N ARG A 437 21.76 -29.14 -11.93
CA ARG A 437 22.01 -28.63 -13.28
C ARG A 437 21.80 -29.68 -14.38
N GLN A 438 22.21 -30.93 -14.15
CA GLN A 438 22.07 -32.01 -15.13
C GLN A 438 20.62 -32.46 -15.36
N ASN A 439 19.72 -32.16 -14.42
CA ASN A 439 18.35 -32.67 -14.40
C ASN A 439 17.28 -31.56 -14.45
N ASP A 440 17.69 -30.32 -14.75
CA ASP A 440 16.83 -29.13 -14.79
C ASP A 440 16.08 -28.88 -13.46
N LEU A 441 16.77 -29.09 -12.33
CA LEU A 441 16.27 -28.91 -10.98
C LEU A 441 16.95 -27.73 -10.27
N THR A 442 16.29 -27.21 -9.24
CA THR A 442 16.92 -26.30 -8.27
C THR A 442 17.45 -27.07 -7.06
N VAL A 443 18.50 -26.55 -6.44
CA VAL A 443 19.00 -27.06 -5.15
C VAL A 443 17.89 -27.01 -4.08
N SER A 444 17.07 -25.95 -4.06
CA SER A 444 15.96 -25.80 -3.09
C SER A 444 14.98 -26.96 -3.18
N THR A 445 14.56 -27.33 -4.39
CA THR A 445 13.66 -28.47 -4.62
C THR A 445 14.25 -29.77 -4.07
N ILE A 446 15.55 -30.02 -4.27
CA ILE A 446 16.21 -31.23 -3.77
C ILE A 446 16.21 -31.27 -2.23
N PHE A 447 16.51 -30.15 -1.57
CA PHE A 447 16.49 -30.06 -0.11
C PHE A 447 15.07 -30.21 0.46
N GLU A 448 14.08 -29.53 -0.11
CA GLU A 448 12.68 -29.60 0.31
C GLU A 448 12.13 -31.02 0.16
N ALA A 449 12.43 -31.68 -0.96
CA ALA A 449 12.05 -33.06 -1.23
C ALA A 449 12.76 -34.05 -0.29
N ALA A 450 14.06 -33.89 -0.04
CA ALA A 450 14.81 -34.73 0.89
C ALA A 450 14.28 -34.58 2.33
N PHE A 451 13.93 -33.36 2.74
CA PHE A 451 13.32 -33.10 4.05
C PHE A 451 11.93 -33.74 4.16
N ALA A 452 11.09 -33.61 3.13
CA ALA A 452 9.78 -34.26 3.12
C ALA A 452 9.88 -35.79 3.14
N LEU A 453 10.85 -36.39 2.45
CA LEU A 453 11.14 -37.84 2.53
C LEU A 453 11.49 -38.26 3.96
N LEU A 454 12.32 -37.48 4.65
CA LEU A 454 12.70 -37.74 6.03
C LEU A 454 11.48 -37.70 6.96
N LEU A 455 10.65 -36.66 6.85
CA LEU A 455 9.43 -36.53 7.63
C LEU A 455 8.44 -37.65 7.35
N ALA A 456 8.24 -37.99 6.08
CA ALA A 456 7.41 -39.11 5.64
C ALA A 456 7.85 -40.44 6.27
N HIS A 457 9.17 -40.69 6.28
CA HIS A 457 9.74 -41.88 6.88
C HIS A 457 9.49 -41.96 8.39
N PHE A 458 9.74 -40.88 9.13
CA PHE A 458 9.53 -40.83 10.59
C PHE A 458 8.06 -41.01 10.98
N ASN A 459 7.14 -40.54 10.14
CA ASN A 459 5.71 -40.52 10.44
C ASN A 459 4.94 -41.68 9.81
N GLY A 460 5.60 -42.53 9.01
CA GLY A 460 4.95 -43.60 8.27
C GLY A 460 3.91 -43.10 7.26
N ARG A 461 4.14 -41.91 6.68
CA ARG A 461 3.18 -41.24 5.77
C ARG A 461 3.68 -41.25 4.33
N SER A 462 2.75 -41.28 3.38
CA SER A 462 3.02 -41.15 1.95
C SER A 462 2.80 -39.71 1.43
N GLU A 463 2.40 -38.80 2.29
CA GLU A 463 2.15 -37.39 1.97
C GLU A 463 2.54 -36.52 3.15
N ILE A 464 3.21 -35.40 2.85
CA ILE A 464 3.66 -34.41 3.84
C ILE A 464 3.32 -33.02 3.30
N THR A 465 2.81 -32.16 4.17
CA THR A 465 2.66 -30.72 3.90
C THR A 465 3.61 -29.95 4.80
N ILE A 466 4.44 -29.10 4.21
CA ILE A 466 5.34 -28.19 4.93
C ILE A 466 5.04 -26.74 4.54
N GLY A 467 5.25 -25.80 5.46
CA GLY A 467 5.26 -24.38 5.12
C GLY A 467 6.60 -24.03 4.49
N VAL A 468 6.58 -23.33 3.34
CA VAL A 468 7.80 -22.90 2.67
C VAL A 468 7.76 -21.41 2.43
N THR A 469 8.80 -20.72 2.90
CA THR A 469 8.99 -19.29 2.68
C THR A 469 9.57 -19.05 1.30
N ARG A 470 8.87 -18.25 0.49
CA ARG A 470 9.32 -17.77 -0.82
C ARG A 470 9.61 -16.28 -0.73
N SER A 471 10.39 -15.76 -1.68
CA SER A 471 10.73 -14.33 -1.72
C SER A 471 9.50 -13.43 -1.87
N GLY A 472 8.42 -13.94 -2.48
CA GLY A 472 7.22 -13.19 -2.88
C GLY A 472 7.47 -12.08 -3.91
N ARG A 473 8.70 -11.99 -4.43
CA ARG A 473 9.11 -11.08 -5.50
C ARG A 473 8.86 -11.79 -6.82
N VAL A 474 7.68 -11.58 -7.39
CA VAL A 474 7.29 -12.21 -8.66
C VAL A 474 8.07 -11.62 -9.84
N ALA A 475 8.50 -12.48 -10.76
CA ALA A 475 9.35 -12.14 -11.91
C ALA A 475 8.77 -11.10 -12.90
N TYR A 476 7.48 -10.76 -12.80
CA TYR A 476 6.81 -9.86 -13.73
C TYR A 476 7.07 -8.36 -13.48
N ASN A 477 7.83 -8.00 -12.45
CA ASN A 477 8.24 -6.61 -12.21
C ASN A 477 9.65 -6.53 -11.64
N GLU A 478 10.66 -6.45 -12.52
CA GLU A 478 12.09 -6.29 -12.18
C GLU A 478 12.36 -5.13 -11.20
N LYS A 479 11.45 -4.15 -11.10
CA LYS A 479 11.57 -3.08 -10.10
C LYS A 479 11.58 -3.65 -8.67
N PHE A 480 10.85 -4.72 -8.40
CA PHE A 480 10.73 -5.29 -7.06
C PHE A 480 12.00 -6.00 -6.58
N ASP A 481 12.96 -6.33 -7.46
CA ASP A 481 14.24 -6.92 -7.05
C ASP A 481 15.07 -5.96 -6.18
N ARG A 482 14.80 -4.66 -6.29
CA ARG A 482 15.45 -3.58 -5.53
C ARG A 482 14.54 -2.93 -4.49
N ALA A 483 13.32 -3.43 -4.34
CA ALA A 483 12.36 -2.86 -3.40
C ALA A 483 12.65 -3.34 -1.96
N VAL A 484 12.37 -2.49 -0.98
CA VAL A 484 12.54 -2.80 0.44
C VAL A 484 11.16 -2.95 1.08
N GLY A 485 10.98 -3.99 1.89
CA GLY A 485 9.72 -4.31 2.56
C GLY A 485 9.62 -5.78 2.97
N LEU A 486 8.49 -6.18 3.54
CA LEU A 486 8.20 -7.59 3.84
C LEU A 486 7.51 -8.24 2.63
N TYR A 487 8.30 -8.74 1.67
CA TYR A 487 7.79 -9.39 0.46
C TYR A 487 7.60 -10.89 0.64
N ILE A 488 8.32 -11.51 1.57
CA ILE A 488 8.24 -12.96 1.76
C ILE A 488 6.80 -13.42 1.98
N VAL A 489 6.51 -14.59 1.44
CA VAL A 489 5.23 -15.28 1.62
C VAL A 489 5.51 -16.69 2.10
N THR A 490 4.68 -17.19 3.00
CA THR A 490 4.73 -18.58 3.46
C THR A 490 3.59 -19.33 2.80
N LEU A 491 3.93 -20.28 1.93
CA LEU A 491 2.96 -21.09 1.20
C LEU A 491 3.04 -22.55 1.65
N PRO A 492 1.91 -23.26 1.70
CA PRO A 492 1.95 -24.68 1.98
C PRO A 492 2.42 -25.44 0.73
N LEU A 493 3.42 -26.30 0.92
CA LEU A 493 3.91 -27.22 -0.10
C LEU A 493 3.51 -28.66 0.28
N ARG A 494 2.55 -29.19 -0.46
CA ARG A 494 2.09 -30.59 -0.35
C ARG A 494 2.96 -31.46 -1.24
N ILE A 495 3.57 -32.51 -0.66
CA ILE A 495 4.46 -33.44 -1.37
C ILE A 495 3.96 -34.86 -1.17
N LYS A 496 3.57 -35.51 -2.29
CA LYS A 496 3.27 -36.94 -2.36
C LYS A 496 4.56 -37.74 -2.56
N ILE A 497 4.82 -38.70 -1.69
CA ILE A 497 6.00 -39.57 -1.74
C ILE A 497 5.69 -40.78 -2.63
N LEU A 498 6.17 -40.73 -3.87
CA LEU A 498 5.94 -41.77 -4.88
C LEU A 498 7.17 -42.67 -5.02
N LEU A 499 7.40 -43.55 -4.04
CA LEU A 499 8.60 -44.41 -3.96
C LEU A 499 8.81 -45.35 -5.17
N ASN A 500 7.75 -45.62 -5.93
CA ASN A 500 7.81 -46.46 -7.13
C ASN A 500 8.20 -45.69 -8.41
N ASN A 501 8.32 -44.36 -8.34
CA ASN A 501 8.69 -43.52 -9.48
C ASN A 501 10.22 -43.34 -9.57
N ASN A 502 10.68 -42.93 -10.76
CA ASN A 502 12.04 -42.44 -10.94
C ASN A 502 12.25 -41.19 -10.05
N LEU A 503 13.34 -41.17 -9.26
CA LEU A 503 13.72 -40.06 -8.38
C LEU A 503 13.73 -38.71 -9.11
N ILE A 504 14.33 -38.64 -10.29
CA ILE A 504 14.42 -37.41 -11.09
C ILE A 504 13.02 -36.94 -11.48
N HIS A 505 12.18 -37.84 -11.96
CA HIS A 505 10.81 -37.51 -12.34
C HIS A 505 10.00 -37.01 -11.14
N TRP A 506 10.15 -37.64 -9.97
CA TRP A 506 9.49 -37.19 -8.75
C TRP A 506 9.95 -35.79 -8.31
N LEU A 507 11.26 -35.51 -8.33
CA LEU A 507 11.79 -34.18 -8.03
C LEU A 507 11.28 -33.13 -9.03
N GLN A 508 11.18 -33.48 -10.32
CA GLN A 508 10.62 -32.60 -11.35
C GLN A 508 9.12 -32.33 -11.12
N THR A 509 8.35 -33.31 -10.62
CA THR A 509 6.97 -33.08 -10.19
C THR A 509 6.91 -32.08 -9.04
N VAL A 510 7.74 -32.24 -8.00
CA VAL A 510 7.78 -31.29 -6.88
C VAL A 510 8.13 -29.88 -7.35
N GLN A 511 9.13 -29.73 -8.22
CA GLN A 511 9.49 -28.41 -8.77
C GLN A 511 8.37 -27.80 -9.62
N LYS A 512 7.68 -28.63 -10.43
CA LYS A 512 6.55 -28.16 -11.22
C LYS A 512 5.42 -27.66 -10.32
N ASP A 513 5.08 -28.40 -9.27
CA ASP A 513 4.06 -27.97 -8.31
C ASP A 513 4.42 -26.63 -7.67
N GLN A 514 5.70 -26.41 -7.33
CA GLN A 514 6.19 -25.12 -6.82
C GLN A 514 6.06 -23.99 -7.84
N ALA A 515 6.37 -24.25 -9.11
CA ALA A 515 6.23 -23.26 -10.18
C ALA A 515 4.77 -22.91 -10.44
N ASP A 516 3.87 -23.90 -10.43
CA ASP A 516 2.43 -23.69 -10.62
C ASP A 516 1.82 -22.84 -9.47
N GLN A 517 2.37 -22.92 -8.25
CA GLN A 517 1.98 -22.05 -7.12
C GLN A 517 2.41 -20.58 -7.28
N GLU A 518 3.43 -20.26 -8.08
CA GLU A 518 4.04 -18.93 -8.11
C GLU A 518 3.04 -17.85 -8.55
N GLU A 519 2.20 -18.13 -9.55
CA GLU A 519 1.13 -17.22 -10.01
C GLU A 519 0.09 -16.93 -8.91
N HIS A 520 -0.04 -17.83 -7.94
CA HIS A 520 -1.06 -17.84 -6.88
C HIS A 520 -0.50 -17.46 -5.50
N SER A 521 0.79 -17.14 -5.43
CA SER A 521 1.54 -16.78 -4.22
C SER A 521 1.11 -15.47 -3.55
N HIS A 522 0.32 -14.65 -4.24
CA HIS A 522 -0.21 -13.38 -3.72
C HIS A 522 -1.42 -13.56 -2.78
N ILE A 523 -1.94 -14.78 -2.64
CA ILE A 523 -2.98 -15.12 -1.68
C ILE A 523 -2.33 -15.38 -0.32
N SER A 524 -2.90 -14.83 0.75
CA SER A 524 -2.38 -15.04 2.10
C SER A 524 -2.64 -16.45 2.59
N LEU A 525 -1.79 -16.95 3.49
CA LEU A 525 -1.99 -18.26 4.11
C LEU A 525 -3.35 -18.36 4.84
N SER A 526 -3.81 -17.27 5.46
CA SER A 526 -5.13 -17.21 6.08
C SER A 526 -6.26 -17.36 5.07
N ASP A 527 -6.13 -16.79 3.87
CA ASP A 527 -7.12 -16.94 2.78
C ASP A 527 -7.09 -18.37 2.19
N ILE A 528 -5.97 -19.10 2.30
CA ILE A 528 -5.84 -20.51 1.87
C ILE A 528 -6.48 -21.47 2.87
N GLN A 529 -6.48 -21.14 4.17
CA GLN A 529 -7.02 -21.99 5.25
C GLN A 529 -8.55 -22.02 5.32
N ILE A 530 -9.24 -21.13 4.60
CA ILE A 530 -10.72 -21.00 4.54
C ILE A 530 -11.26 -21.78 3.36
#